data_AF-A0A7C7AFZ4-F1
#
_entry.id   AF-A0A7C7AFZ4-F1
#
_cell.length_a   1.000
_cell.length_b   1.000
_cell.length_c   1.000
_cell.angle_alpha   90.00
_cell.angle_beta   90.00
_cell.angle_gamma   90.00
#
_symmetry.space_group_name_H-M   'P 1'
#
loop_
_entity.id
_entity.type
_entity.pdbx_description
1 polymer ?
#
loop_
_entity_poly.entity_id
_entity_poly.type
_entity_poly.pdbx_seq_one_letter_code
_entity_poly.pdbx_strand_id
1 'polypeptide(L)'
;MNLFILSQKINSVGENELRVFQTAQYYMEETRSMGVIDTGLFIYDSEEGHYERCISSILDNCSAEIKVIPAKYGMHYIEVDILKDGEVIYILTGSIVWP
;
A
#
# COMPACT_ATOMS: atom_id res chain seq x y z
N MET A 1 -18.77 23.83 -21.57
CA MET A 1 -17.62 23.11 -20.98
C MET A 1 -16.57 22.94 -22.07
N ASN A 2 -15.36 23.48 -21.91
CA ASN A 2 -14.31 23.52 -22.96
C ASN A 2 -13.46 22.24 -22.93
N LEU A 3 -13.04 21.74 -24.10
CA LEU A 3 -12.12 20.61 -24.29
C LEU A 3 -10.85 20.75 -23.43
N PHE A 4 -10.34 21.97 -23.24
CA PHE A 4 -9.18 22.27 -22.39
C PHE A 4 -9.43 21.97 -20.90
N ILE A 5 -10.63 22.25 -20.41
CA ILE A 5 -11.02 21.96 -19.01
C ILE A 5 -11.18 20.45 -18.82
N LEU A 6 -11.68 19.75 -19.85
CA LEU A 6 -11.82 18.30 -19.83
C LEU A 6 -10.44 17.61 -19.85
N SER A 7 -9.51 18.08 -20.69
CA SER A 7 -8.15 17.53 -20.74
C SER A 7 -7.38 17.75 -19.43
N GLN A 8 -7.53 18.92 -18.80
CA GLN A 8 -6.94 19.18 -17.49
C GLN A 8 -7.50 18.26 -16.40
N LYS A 9 -8.83 18.02 -16.41
CA LYS A 9 -9.46 17.08 -15.48
C LYS A 9 -8.98 15.64 -15.69
N ILE A 10 -8.89 15.18 -16.94
CA ILE A 10 -8.39 13.84 -17.27
C ILE A 10 -6.92 13.70 -16.83
N ASN A 11 -6.10 14.71 -17.11
CA ASN A 11 -4.69 14.69 -16.73
C ASN A 11 -4.51 14.68 -15.21
N SER A 12 -5.29 15.47 -14.46
CA SER A 12 -5.21 15.48 -13.00
C SER A 12 -5.67 14.17 -12.37
N VAL A 13 -6.68 13.51 -12.96
CA VAL A 13 -7.13 12.18 -12.52
C VAL A 13 -6.04 11.14 -12.77
N GLY A 14 -5.45 11.14 -13.97
CA GLY A 14 -4.35 10.23 -14.31
C GLY A 14 -3.10 10.46 -13.45
N GLU A 15 -2.76 11.72 -13.15
CA GLU A 15 -1.68 12.05 -12.21
C GLU A 15 -1.96 11.52 -10.81
N ASN A 16 -3.21 11.59 -10.35
CA ASN A 16 -3.58 11.08 -9.04
C ASN A 16 -3.52 9.55 -8.97
N GLU A 17 -4.03 8.84 -9.98
CA GLU A 17 -3.92 7.38 -10.08
C GLU A 17 -2.45 6.93 -10.12
N LEU A 18 -1.61 7.64 -10.87
CA LEU A 18 -0.19 7.33 -10.98
C LEU A 18 0.55 7.57 -9.66
N ARG A 19 0.21 8.63 -8.92
CA ARG A 19 0.76 8.89 -7.58
C ARG A 19 0.36 7.81 -6.59
N VAL A 20 -0.91 7.42 -6.56
CA VAL A 20 -1.42 6.33 -5.70
C VAL A 20 -0.69 5.02 -6.00
N PHE A 21 -0.54 4.67 -7.28
CA PHE A 21 0.24 3.52 -7.71
C PHE A 21 1.69 3.58 -7.23
N GLN A 22 2.39 4.70 -7.44
CA GLN A 22 3.78 4.88 -7.03
C GLN A 22 3.95 4.76 -5.52
N THR A 23 3.00 5.28 -4.74
CA THR A 23 3.02 5.16 -3.28
C THR A 23 2.78 3.73 -2.81
N ALA A 24 1.85 3.00 -3.42
CA ALA A 24 1.66 1.58 -3.12
C ALA A 24 2.93 0.76 -3.45
N GLN A 25 3.55 1.02 -4.61
CA GLN A 25 4.82 0.39 -5.00
C GLN A 25 5.95 0.74 -4.03
N TYR A 26 6.04 1.99 -3.59
CA TYR A 26 7.05 2.40 -2.60
C TYR A 26 6.96 1.57 -1.33
N TYR A 27 5.77 1.42 -0.75
CA TYR A 27 5.59 0.64 0.49
C TYR A 27 5.77 -0.87 0.28
N MET A 28 5.40 -1.39 -0.89
CA MET A 28 5.68 -2.77 -1.27
C MET A 28 7.19 -3.04 -1.26
N GLU A 29 7.98 -2.18 -1.92
CA GLU A 29 9.44 -2.33 -1.98
C GLU A 29 10.13 -2.03 -0.64
N GLU A 30 9.62 -1.06 0.13
CA GLU A 30 10.09 -0.82 1.51
C GLU A 30 9.95 -2.09 2.35
N THR A 31 8.75 -2.70 2.34
CA THR A 31 8.46 -3.93 3.08
C THR A 31 9.33 -5.10 2.61
N ARG A 32 9.49 -5.25 1.28
CA ARG A 32 10.38 -6.27 0.70
C ARG A 32 11.83 -6.11 1.15
N SER A 33 12.29 -4.87 1.27
CA SER A 33 13.68 -4.56 1.58
C SER A 33 14.06 -4.77 3.06
N MET A 34 13.10 -5.00 3.96
CA MET A 34 13.38 -5.11 5.41
C MET A 34 14.13 -6.40 5.78
N GLY A 35 14.00 -7.48 5.01
CA GLY A 35 14.65 -8.77 5.26
C GLY A 35 14.12 -9.57 6.47
N VAL A 36 13.53 -8.89 7.46
CA VAL A 36 12.80 -9.44 8.61
C VAL A 36 11.71 -8.45 9.00
N ILE A 37 10.60 -8.91 9.57
CA ILE A 37 9.53 -8.02 10.05
C ILE A 37 10.04 -7.21 11.23
N ASP A 38 10.03 -5.88 11.09
CA ASP A 38 10.29 -4.96 12.19
C ASP A 38 9.04 -4.83 13.08
N THR A 39 9.06 -5.49 14.24
CA THR A 39 7.97 -5.46 15.24
C THR A 39 7.80 -4.10 15.91
N GLY A 40 8.69 -3.13 15.67
CA GLY A 40 8.50 -1.74 16.07
C GLY A 40 7.61 -0.96 15.08
N LEU A 41 7.52 -1.41 13.82
CA LEU A 41 6.72 -0.79 12.77
C LEU A 41 5.43 -1.57 12.48
N PHE A 42 5.47 -2.88 12.62
CA PHE A 42 4.35 -3.77 12.39
C PHE A 42 3.81 -4.35 13.71
N ILE A 43 2.49 -4.37 13.82
CA ILE A 43 1.76 -4.99 14.92
C ILE A 43 1.27 -6.35 14.44
N TYR A 44 1.44 -7.38 15.26
CA TYR A 44 0.92 -8.71 14.93
C TYR A 44 -0.55 -8.83 15.36
N ASP A 45 -1.44 -9.05 14.41
CA ASP A 45 -2.82 -9.43 14.66
C ASP A 45 -2.89 -10.96 14.81
N SER A 46 -3.14 -11.42 16.04
CA SER A 46 -3.28 -12.84 16.34
C SER A 46 -4.63 -13.43 15.95
N GLU A 47 -5.67 -12.61 15.75
CA GLU A 47 -7.00 -13.06 15.33
C GLU A 47 -6.99 -13.41 13.84
N GLU A 48 -6.44 -12.51 13.03
CA GLU A 48 -6.35 -12.66 11.57
C GLU A 48 -5.03 -13.32 11.11
N GLY A 49 -4.06 -13.48 12.01
CA GLY A 49 -2.82 -14.23 11.77
C GLY A 49 -1.82 -13.53 10.85
N HIS A 50 -1.83 -12.20 10.79
CA HIS A 50 -0.92 -11.41 9.93
C HIS A 50 -0.32 -10.23 10.69
N TYR A 51 0.73 -9.65 10.12
CA TYR A 51 1.32 -8.41 10.62
C TYR A 51 0.72 -7.23 9.85
N GLU A 52 0.35 -6.17 10.55
CA GLU A 52 -0.23 -4.97 9.96
C GLU A 52 0.56 -3.72 10.34
N ARG A 53 0.58 -2.76 9.41
CA ARG A 53 1.11 -1.42 9.62
C ARG A 53 0.23 -0.40 8.92
N CYS A 54 -0.28 0.55 9.69
CA CYS A 54 -1.09 1.65 9.17
C CYS A 54 -0.27 2.94 9.16
N ILE A 55 -0.23 3.61 8.01
CA ILE A 55 0.50 4.86 7.80
C ILE A 55 -0.51 5.93 7.41
N SER A 56 -0.75 6.88 8.32
CA SER A 56 -1.64 8.01 8.09
C SER A 56 -0.94 9.14 7.33
N SER A 57 -1.74 9.97 6.65
CA SER A 57 -1.29 11.24 6.03
C SER A 57 -0.31 11.06 4.87
N ILE A 58 -0.50 10.01 4.07
CA ILE A 58 0.15 9.87 2.76
C ILE A 58 -0.71 10.58 1.72
N LEU A 59 -0.12 11.19 0.69
CA LEU A 59 -0.85 11.79 -0.46
C LEU A 59 -2.20 12.47 -0.13
N ASP A 60 -2.18 13.77 0.22
CA ASP A 60 -3.38 14.64 0.27
C ASP A 60 -4.65 13.96 0.86
N ASN A 61 -4.54 13.40 2.07
CA ASN A 61 -5.58 12.69 2.86
C ASN A 61 -5.80 11.21 2.55
N CYS A 62 -4.77 10.52 2.05
CA CYS A 62 -4.79 9.06 1.99
C CYS A 62 -4.09 8.43 3.22
N SER A 63 -4.37 7.16 3.47
CA SER A 63 -3.61 6.30 4.37
C SER A 63 -3.16 5.05 3.62
N ALA A 64 -2.05 4.44 4.04
CA ALA A 64 -1.65 3.11 3.59
C ALA A 64 -1.84 2.11 4.70
N GLU A 65 -2.42 0.97 4.38
CA GLU A 65 -2.45 -0.22 5.22
C GLU A 65 -1.59 -1.29 4.55
N ILE A 66 -0.62 -1.81 5.29
CA ILE A 66 0.30 -2.82 4.80
C ILE A 66 0.07 -4.07 5.63
N LYS A 67 -0.30 -5.18 4.99
CA LYS A 67 -0.46 -6.48 5.62
C LYS A 67 0.62 -7.42 5.14
N VAL A 68 1.26 -8.12 6.07
CA VAL A 68 2.25 -9.17 5.79
C VAL A 68 1.72 -10.48 6.35
N ILE A 69 1.34 -11.37 5.45
CA ILE A 69 0.70 -12.64 5.77
C ILE A 69 1.76 -13.75 5.64
N PRO A 70 2.17 -14.38 6.76
CA PRO A 70 3.13 -15.48 6.71
C PRO A 70 2.52 -16.69 6.00
N ALA A 71 3.30 -17.25 5.07
CA ALA A 71 2.96 -18.47 4.34
C ALA A 71 3.99 -19.58 4.64
N LYS A 72 4.05 -20.61 3.81
CA LYS A 72 4.96 -21.75 4.01
C LYS A 72 6.36 -21.41 3.47
N TYR A 73 7.38 -22.06 4.05
CA TYR A 73 8.76 -22.03 3.55
C TYR A 73 9.40 -20.62 3.50
N GLY A 74 9.15 -19.78 4.51
CA GLY A 74 9.72 -18.43 4.58
C GLY A 74 9.08 -17.42 3.62
N MET A 75 8.05 -17.84 2.86
CA MET A 75 7.28 -16.95 2.01
C MET A 75 6.32 -16.11 2.84
N HIS A 76 6.18 -14.85 2.45
CA HIS A 76 5.24 -13.89 3.01
C HIS A 76 4.49 -13.22 1.86
N TYR A 77 3.17 -13.20 1.94
CA TYR A 77 2.36 -12.34 1.07
C TYR A 77 2.34 -10.94 1.66
N ILE A 78 2.42 -9.94 0.78
CA ILE A 78 2.36 -8.54 1.17
C ILE A 78 1.17 -7.95 0.42
N GLU A 79 0.31 -7.25 1.15
CA GLU A 79 -0.80 -6.46 0.60
C GLU A 79 -0.59 -5.02 1.03
N VAL A 80 -0.71 -4.10 0.08
CA VAL A 80 -0.65 -2.65 0.33
C VAL A 80 -1.93 -2.04 -0.19
N ASP A 81 -2.76 -1.60 0.74
CA ASP A 81 -4.02 -0.93 0.47
C ASP A 81 -3.82 0.57 0.65
N ILE A 82 -4.21 1.36 -0.34
CA ILE A 82 -4.28 2.82 -0.23
C ILE A 82 -5.74 3.18 0.00
N LEU A 83 -6.00 3.85 1.12
CA LEU A 83 -7.33 4.26 1.53
C LEU A 83 -7.45 5.77 1.42
N LYS A 84 -8.65 6.23 1.07
CA LYS A 84 -9.04 7.63 1.12
C LYS A 84 -10.39 7.73 1.82
N ASP A 85 -10.46 8.55 2.86
CA ASP A 85 -11.66 8.70 3.69
C ASP A 85 -12.19 7.35 4.26
N GLY A 86 -11.30 6.39 4.48
CA GLY A 86 -11.62 5.04 4.97
C GLY A 86 -12.03 4.03 3.88
N GLU A 87 -12.12 4.44 2.62
CA GLU A 87 -12.40 3.54 1.50
C GLU A 87 -11.13 3.15 0.75
N VAL A 88 -10.98 1.87 0.42
CA VAL A 88 -9.84 1.37 -0.37
C VAL A 88 -9.98 1.85 -1.83
N ILE A 89 -9.04 2.70 -2.26
CA ILE A 89 -8.99 3.23 -3.63
C ILE A 89 -8.00 2.48 -4.52
N TYR A 90 -7.05 1.76 -3.94
CA TYR A 90 -6.06 0.98 -4.66
C TYR A 90 -5.51 -0.15 -3.81
N ILE A 91 -5.29 -1.32 -4.42
CA ILE A 91 -4.73 -2.51 -3.78
C ILE A 91 -3.54 -2.98 -4.60
N LEU A 92 -2.41 -3.24 -3.93
CA LEU A 92 -1.25 -3.88 -4.51
C LEU A 92 -0.87 -5.12 -3.72
N THR A 93 -1.00 -6.28 -4.35
CA THR A 93 -0.58 -7.55 -3.78
C THR A 93 0.78 -7.97 -4.33
N GLY A 94 1.60 -8.57 -3.47
CA GLY A 94 2.90 -9.11 -3.82
C GLY A 94 3.33 -10.21 -2.87
N SER A 95 4.55 -10.69 -3.04
CA SER A 95 5.15 -11.65 -2.13
C SER A 95 6.64 -11.42 -2.00
N ILE A 96 7.22 -12.00 -0.95
CA ILE A 96 8.66 -12.12 -0.76
C ILE A 96 8.99 -13.42 -0.05
N VAL A 97 10.21 -13.91 -0.23
CA VAL A 97 10.78 -14.98 0.60
C VAL A 97 11.86 -14.35 1.44
N TRP A 98 11.71 -14.42 2.76
CA TRP A 98 12.78 -14.08 3.70
C TRP A 98 13.53 -15.36 4.10
N PRO A 99 14.88 -15.28 4.23
CA PRO A 99 15.72 -16.41 4.58
C PRO A 99 15.53 -16.90 6.02
#